data_AF-A0A8S4QMS4-F1
#
_entry.id   AF-A0A8S4QMS4-F1
#
_cell.length_a   1.000
_cell.length_b   1.000
_cell.length_c   1.000
_cell.angle_alpha   90.00
_cell.angle_beta   90.00
_cell.angle_gamma   90.00
#
_symmetry.space_group_name_H-M   'P 1'
#
loop_
_entity.id
_entity.type
_entity.pdbx_description
1 polymer ?
#
loop_
_entity_poly.entity_id
_entity_poly.type
_entity_poly.pdbx_seq_one_letter_code
_entity_poly.pdbx_strand_id
1 'polypeptide(L)'
;MSGTSSSGVPSGVVQNSALSFVAHAQPTSSDGPAVTAVDAGSSEETNNQTDRLMPAGLKTLYDACFKVYPDQPNPLQVTTRLKYWLGGQDPLDYISMYWNPGKPDENIPSHWHYVSFGLSDLHGDGRVHPEPDPIERCSGYGLELTFRLASEAREPPLWPAALLQQLARYIFTTGNKFCAGDHVSWHAALDGSESRVRHLLVADDPQLASADTPHGTVTFLQVSV
;
A
#
# COMPACT_ATOMS: atom_id res chain seq x y z
N MET A 1 7.97 -0.63 -58.62
CA MET A 1 8.64 -1.52 -57.65
C MET A 1 9.43 -0.63 -56.72
N SER A 2 8.81 0.09 -55.79
CA SER A 2 8.16 -0.35 -54.53
C SER A 2 9.19 -0.92 -53.55
N GLY A 3 9.40 -0.20 -52.44
CA GLY A 3 10.16 -0.71 -51.30
C GLY A 3 10.71 0.34 -50.33
N THR A 4 9.87 1.23 -49.80
CA THR A 4 10.20 2.04 -48.60
C THR A 4 9.91 1.18 -47.36
N SER A 5 10.93 0.87 -46.55
CA SER A 5 10.75 0.13 -45.29
C SER A 5 10.80 1.10 -44.10
N SER A 6 9.62 1.53 -43.64
CA SER A 6 9.44 2.18 -42.34
C SER A 6 9.31 1.12 -41.26
N SER A 7 10.33 0.94 -40.42
CA SER A 7 10.24 0.15 -39.20
C SER A 7 9.55 1.00 -38.12
N GLY A 8 8.26 0.77 -37.91
CA GLY A 8 7.53 1.34 -36.79
C GLY A 8 7.99 0.73 -35.46
N VAL A 9 8.28 1.59 -34.50
CA VAL A 9 8.47 1.23 -33.09
C VAL A 9 7.08 1.10 -32.46
N PRO A 10 6.71 -0.01 -31.79
CA PRO A 10 5.44 -0.06 -31.10
C PRO A 10 5.55 0.77 -29.82
N SER A 11 5.02 1.99 -29.88
CA SER A 11 4.59 2.76 -28.72
C SER A 11 3.35 2.10 -28.15
N GLY A 12 3.43 1.63 -26.91
CA GLY A 12 2.36 0.91 -26.25
C GLY A 12 2.44 1.08 -24.74
N VAL A 13 2.24 2.31 -24.25
CA VAL A 13 1.91 2.51 -22.85
C VAL A 13 0.47 2.03 -22.68
N VAL A 14 0.28 0.82 -22.18
CA VAL A 14 -1.04 0.34 -21.76
C VAL A 14 -1.38 1.03 -20.44
N GLN A 15 -1.96 2.23 -20.54
CA GLN A 15 -2.64 2.89 -19.43
C GLN A 15 -3.99 2.20 -19.22
N ASN A 16 -4.04 1.16 -18.40
CA ASN A 16 -5.31 0.61 -17.90
C ASN A 16 -5.12 0.06 -16.47
N SER A 17 -4.71 0.92 -15.53
CA SER A 17 -4.87 0.65 -14.09
C SER A 17 -6.11 1.40 -13.60
N ALA A 18 -7.25 0.70 -13.57
CA ALA A 18 -8.49 1.22 -13.02
C ALA A 18 -8.50 1.01 -11.50
N LEU A 19 -7.79 1.86 -10.77
CA LEU A 19 -7.87 1.93 -9.32
C LEU A 19 -9.25 2.45 -8.92
N SER A 20 -9.90 1.80 -7.95
CA SER A 20 -11.20 2.22 -7.41
C SER A 20 -10.98 2.97 -6.10
N PHE A 21 -11.75 4.04 -5.89
CA PHE A 21 -11.66 4.86 -4.69
C PHE A 21 -12.79 4.51 -3.73
N VAL A 22 -12.44 4.25 -2.48
CA VAL A 22 -13.38 4.28 -1.36
C VAL A 22 -12.82 5.25 -0.33
N ALA A 23 -13.39 6.45 -0.27
CA ALA A 23 -13.07 7.43 0.76
C ALA A 23 -14.18 7.40 1.82
N HIS A 24 -13.83 7.10 3.07
CA HIS A 24 -14.70 7.38 4.21
C HIS A 24 -14.17 8.64 4.90
N ALA A 25 -14.92 9.74 4.82
CA ALA A 25 -14.55 11.01 5.45
C ALA A 25 -14.85 10.98 6.97
N GLN A 26 -13.95 11.55 7.79
CA GLN A 26 -14.21 11.81 9.21
C GLN A 26 -15.14 13.04 9.36
N PRO A 27 -16.18 12.99 10.22
CA PRO A 27 -16.92 14.18 10.61
C PRO A 27 -16.13 15.01 11.63
N THR A 28 -16.01 16.31 11.37
CA THR A 28 -15.50 17.30 12.33
C THR A 28 -16.62 17.67 13.31
N SER A 29 -16.39 17.47 14.61
CA SER A 29 -17.34 17.87 15.66
C SER A 29 -17.07 19.30 16.13
N SER A 30 -18.12 20.14 16.13
CA SER A 30 -18.20 21.39 16.88
C SER A 30 -19.51 21.44 17.69
N ASP A 31 -19.45 22.13 18.84
CA ASP A 31 -20.28 22.01 20.05
C ASP A 31 -21.81 22.28 19.99
N GLY A 32 -22.54 21.50 20.82
CA GLY A 32 -23.70 21.92 21.68
C GLY A 32 -25.15 21.55 21.26
N PRO A 33 -26.13 21.46 22.20
CA PRO A 33 -26.19 20.55 23.37
C PRO A 33 -27.46 19.64 23.44
N ALA A 34 -27.30 18.52 24.17
CA ALA A 34 -28.25 17.67 24.91
C ALA A 34 -29.67 17.34 24.38
N VAL A 35 -29.92 16.05 24.09
CA VAL A 35 -31.18 15.37 24.45
C VAL A 35 -31.01 13.83 24.57
N THR A 36 -31.35 13.35 25.76
CA THR A 36 -31.96 12.06 26.14
C THR A 36 -31.33 10.72 25.74
N ALA A 37 -31.08 9.93 26.80
CA ALA A 37 -30.65 8.54 26.80
C ALA A 37 -31.52 7.60 25.95
N VAL A 38 -30.87 6.76 25.15
CA VAL A 38 -31.32 5.41 24.78
C VAL A 38 -30.13 4.54 24.37
N ASP A 39 -30.05 3.40 25.04
CA ASP A 39 -29.50 2.11 24.60
C ASP A 39 -27.98 1.95 24.40
N ALA A 40 -27.33 1.47 25.46
CA ALA A 40 -25.99 0.90 25.43
C ALA A 40 -26.08 -0.57 25.01
N GLY A 41 -26.07 -0.83 23.70
CA GLY A 41 -26.13 -2.21 23.18
C GLY A 41 -25.61 -2.46 21.76
N SER A 42 -25.24 -1.43 20.98
CA SER A 42 -25.01 -1.58 19.53
C SER A 42 -23.57 -1.39 19.05
N SER A 43 -22.67 -0.92 19.91
CA SER A 43 -21.27 -0.60 19.54
C SER A 43 -20.33 -1.82 19.57
N GLU A 44 -20.59 -2.83 20.40
CA GLU A 44 -19.73 -4.02 20.53
C GLU A 44 -20.02 -5.11 19.46
N GLU A 45 -21.27 -5.26 19.04
CA GLU A 45 -21.66 -6.28 18.04
C GLU A 45 -21.18 -5.93 16.61
N THR A 46 -21.22 -4.65 16.23
CA THR A 46 -20.78 -4.18 14.91
C THR A 46 -19.25 -4.30 14.76
N ASN A 47 -18.49 -4.06 15.83
CA ASN A 47 -17.04 -4.26 15.86
C ASN A 47 -16.67 -5.75 15.72
N ASN A 48 -17.38 -6.65 16.43
CA ASN A 48 -17.14 -8.10 16.36
C ASN A 48 -17.45 -8.72 14.99
N GLN A 49 -18.44 -8.19 14.26
CA GLN A 49 -18.78 -8.69 12.91
C GLN A 49 -17.73 -8.26 11.88
N THR A 50 -17.20 -7.04 12.01
CA THR A 50 -16.17 -6.49 11.10
C THR A 50 -14.82 -7.18 11.32
N ASP A 51 -14.46 -7.47 12.58
CA ASP A 51 -13.29 -8.28 12.95
C ASP A 51 -13.35 -9.71 12.40
N ARG A 52 -14.54 -10.29 12.28
CA ARG A 52 -14.74 -11.64 11.71
C ARG A 52 -14.60 -11.71 10.18
N LEU A 53 -14.71 -10.57 9.49
CA LEU A 53 -14.68 -10.51 8.02
C LEU A 53 -13.31 -10.07 7.48
N MET A 54 -12.43 -9.52 8.31
CA MET A 54 -11.10 -9.10 7.90
C MET A 54 -10.14 -10.30 7.84
N PRO A 55 -9.42 -10.49 6.72
CA PRO A 55 -8.37 -11.51 6.63
C PRO A 55 -7.31 -11.34 7.73
N ALA A 56 -6.85 -12.45 8.32
CA ALA A 56 -6.00 -12.40 9.50
C ALA A 56 -4.64 -11.73 9.23
N GLY A 57 -4.03 -12.01 8.07
CA GLY A 57 -2.82 -11.32 7.63
C GLY A 57 -3.03 -9.81 7.47
N LEU A 58 -4.12 -9.41 6.80
CA LEU A 58 -4.47 -8.00 6.64
C LEU A 58 -4.68 -7.30 7.99
N LYS A 59 -5.40 -7.95 8.92
CA LYS A 59 -5.65 -7.41 10.26
C LYS A 59 -4.34 -7.12 11.00
N THR A 60 -3.39 -8.06 11.01
CA THR A 60 -2.09 -7.86 11.66
C THR A 60 -1.34 -6.64 11.11
N LEU A 61 -1.39 -6.43 9.79
CA LEU A 61 -0.71 -5.31 9.15
C LEU A 61 -1.43 -3.97 9.43
N TYR A 62 -2.76 -3.96 9.51
CA TYR A 62 -3.52 -2.79 9.97
C TYR A 62 -3.23 -2.47 11.43
N ASP A 63 -3.13 -3.48 12.30
CA ASP A 63 -2.74 -3.29 13.70
C ASP A 63 -1.33 -2.66 13.80
N ALA A 64 -0.39 -3.03 12.90
CA ALA A 64 0.92 -2.39 12.80
C ALA A 64 0.83 -0.92 12.39
N CYS A 65 -0.02 -0.59 11.42
CA CYS A 65 -0.27 0.80 11.01
C CYS A 65 -0.93 1.61 12.13
N PHE A 66 -1.90 1.03 12.85
CA PHE A 66 -2.63 1.69 13.94
C PHE A 66 -1.70 2.08 15.10
N LYS A 67 -0.64 1.31 15.36
CA LYS A 67 0.39 1.68 16.35
C LYS A 67 1.13 2.97 15.98
N VAL A 68 1.28 3.26 14.69
CA VAL A 68 1.93 4.47 14.18
C VAL A 68 0.94 5.63 14.04
N TYR A 69 -0.30 5.32 13.65
CA TYR A 69 -1.36 6.29 13.33
C TYR A 69 -2.67 6.03 14.12
N PRO A 70 -2.66 6.10 15.46
CA PRO A 70 -3.84 5.80 16.27
C PRO A 70 -4.97 6.81 16.08
N ASP A 71 -4.66 8.01 15.59
CA ASP A 71 -5.59 9.11 15.31
C ASP A 71 -6.28 9.00 13.94
N GLN A 72 -5.82 8.08 13.08
CA GLN A 72 -6.32 7.88 11.72
C GLN A 72 -6.83 6.45 11.52
N PRO A 73 -7.92 6.03 12.20
CA PRO A 73 -8.45 4.65 12.11
C PRO A 73 -9.02 4.32 10.73
N ASN A 74 -9.35 5.33 9.93
CA ASN A 74 -9.92 5.21 8.58
C ASN A 74 -9.10 6.07 7.60
N PRO A 75 -7.87 5.65 7.22
CA PRO A 75 -7.07 6.40 6.26
C PRO A 75 -7.73 6.40 4.88
N LEU A 76 -7.35 7.35 4.02
CA LEU A 76 -7.68 7.22 2.61
C LEU A 76 -7.03 5.94 2.07
N GLN A 77 -7.79 5.16 1.32
CA GLN A 77 -7.31 3.91 0.79
C GLN A 77 -7.66 3.78 -0.70
N VAL A 78 -6.66 3.34 -1.46
CA VAL A 78 -6.84 2.90 -2.83
C VAL A 78 -7.01 1.39 -2.83
N THR A 79 -7.97 0.89 -3.58
CA THR A 79 -8.20 -0.56 -3.73
C THR A 79 -8.33 -0.96 -5.19
N THR A 80 -7.98 -2.20 -5.48
CA THR A 80 -8.11 -2.77 -6.82
C THR A 80 -9.56 -3.10 -7.13
N ARG A 81 -10.01 -2.68 -8.31
CA ARG A 81 -11.39 -2.93 -8.76
C ARG A 81 -11.65 -4.41 -9.00
N LEU A 82 -10.72 -5.03 -9.72
CA LEU A 82 -10.71 -6.46 -10.00
C LEU A 82 -9.52 -7.05 -9.25
N LYS A 83 -9.82 -7.95 -8.32
CA LYS A 83 -8.80 -8.60 -7.49
C LYS A 83 -7.84 -9.42 -8.35
N TYR A 84 -6.59 -9.50 -7.92
CA TYR A 84 -5.53 -10.15 -8.70
C TYR A 84 -5.84 -11.62 -9.00
N TRP A 85 -6.34 -12.37 -8.00
CA TRP A 85 -6.77 -13.77 -8.16
C TRP A 85 -8.00 -13.97 -9.08
N LEU A 86 -8.68 -12.89 -9.47
CA LEU A 86 -9.76 -12.89 -10.45
C LEU A 86 -9.30 -12.40 -11.84
N GLY A 87 -7.99 -12.33 -12.09
CA GLY A 87 -7.41 -11.88 -13.36
C GLY A 87 -7.14 -10.37 -13.43
N GLY A 88 -7.20 -9.66 -12.30
CA GLY A 88 -6.77 -8.26 -12.20
C GLY A 88 -5.27 -8.10 -12.52
N GLN A 89 -4.87 -6.90 -12.97
CA GLN A 89 -3.48 -6.58 -13.33
C GLN A 89 -2.68 -5.93 -12.19
N ASP A 90 -3.37 -5.51 -11.14
CA ASP A 90 -2.80 -4.78 -10.01
C ASP A 90 -2.73 -5.75 -8.81
N PRO A 91 -1.52 -6.19 -8.38
CA PRO A 91 -1.38 -7.21 -7.33
C PRO A 91 -1.63 -6.70 -5.90
N LEU A 92 -1.47 -5.40 -5.65
CA LEU A 92 -1.72 -4.84 -4.33
C LEU A 92 -3.21 -4.60 -4.16
N ASP A 93 -3.83 -5.33 -3.23
CA ASP A 93 -5.25 -5.27 -2.95
C ASP A 93 -5.67 -3.93 -2.35
N TYR A 94 -4.80 -3.37 -1.51
CA TYR A 94 -5.01 -2.11 -0.81
C TYR A 94 -3.71 -1.31 -0.75
N ILE A 95 -3.84 0.01 -0.77
CA ILE A 95 -2.76 0.96 -0.46
C ILE A 95 -3.37 2.03 0.45
N SER A 96 -2.99 2.01 1.73
CA SER A 96 -3.43 3.01 2.71
C SER A 96 -2.53 4.23 2.68
N MET A 97 -3.10 5.42 2.85
CA MET A 97 -2.43 6.71 2.79
C MET A 97 -2.65 7.45 4.10
N TYR A 98 -1.59 7.55 4.91
CA TYR A 98 -1.61 8.21 6.21
C TYR A 98 -0.94 9.57 6.13
N TRP A 99 -1.54 10.57 6.77
CA TRP A 99 -0.86 11.84 6.99
C TRP A 99 0.12 11.68 8.15
N ASN A 100 1.37 12.09 7.96
CA ASN A 100 2.36 12.17 9.01
C ASN A 100 2.76 13.64 9.20
N PRO A 101 2.55 14.24 10.39
CA PRO A 101 2.94 15.63 10.65
C PRO A 101 4.46 15.85 10.65
N GLY A 102 5.26 14.78 10.60
CA GLY A 102 6.70 14.83 10.74
C GLY A 102 7.12 15.08 12.18
N LYS A 103 8.39 15.43 12.34
CA LYS A 103 9.00 15.84 13.61
C LYS A 103 9.97 16.99 13.31
N PRO A 104 9.52 18.24 13.40
CA PRO A 104 10.35 19.41 13.09
C PRO A 104 11.65 19.47 13.90
N ASP A 105 11.62 19.05 15.17
CA ASP A 105 12.80 19.02 16.05
C ASP A 105 13.88 18.03 15.59
N GLU A 106 13.49 17.01 14.83
CA GLU A 106 14.40 16.02 14.21
C GLU A 106 14.64 16.34 12.71
N ASN A 107 14.21 17.51 12.23
CA ASN A 107 14.25 17.93 10.82
C ASN A 107 13.52 16.95 9.87
N ILE A 108 12.44 16.32 10.35
CA ILE A 108 11.59 15.44 9.54
C ILE A 108 10.36 16.25 9.11
N PRO A 109 10.20 16.57 7.80
CA PRO A 109 9.07 17.34 7.32
C PRO A 109 7.77 16.54 7.39
N SER A 110 6.64 17.24 7.33
CA SER A 110 5.34 16.59 7.11
C SER A 110 5.31 15.87 5.76
N HIS A 111 4.63 14.74 5.72
CA HIS A 111 4.60 13.87 4.55
C HIS A 111 3.39 12.95 4.54
N TRP A 112 3.09 12.44 3.35
CA TRP A 112 2.21 11.30 3.17
C TRP A 112 2.99 9.99 3.29
N HIS A 113 2.46 9.04 4.05
CA HIS A 113 3.00 7.69 4.17
C HIS A 113 2.03 6.69 3.53
N TYR A 114 2.49 6.06 2.45
CA TYR A 114 1.77 5.05 1.71
C TYR A 114 2.22 3.68 2.18
N VAL A 115 1.28 2.77 2.46
CA VAL A 115 1.55 1.40 2.90
C VAL A 115 0.76 0.45 2.01
N SER A 116 1.44 -0.50 1.35
CA SER A 116 0.80 -1.51 0.50
C SER A 116 0.31 -2.72 1.28
N PHE A 117 -0.66 -3.43 0.70
CA PHE A 117 -1.13 -4.73 1.17
C PHE A 117 -1.41 -5.62 -0.05
N GLY A 118 -0.72 -6.75 -0.15
CA GLY A 118 -0.95 -7.76 -1.18
C GLY A 118 0.31 -8.51 -1.63
N LEU A 119 1.50 -7.99 -1.30
CA LEU A 119 2.76 -8.70 -1.50
C LEU A 119 2.96 -9.80 -0.45
N SER A 120 2.47 -9.56 0.77
CA SER A 120 2.33 -10.58 1.79
C SER A 120 1.06 -11.41 1.59
N ASP A 121 1.00 -12.57 2.24
CA ASP A 121 -0.23 -13.37 2.27
C ASP A 121 -1.23 -12.77 3.25
N LEU A 122 -2.21 -12.06 2.69
CA LEU A 122 -3.28 -11.42 3.46
C LEU A 122 -4.30 -12.45 3.98
N HIS A 123 -4.50 -13.56 3.26
CA HIS A 123 -5.68 -14.42 3.40
C HIS A 123 -5.37 -15.81 3.96
N GLY A 124 -4.23 -16.40 3.64
CA GLY A 124 -3.84 -17.72 4.13
C GLY A 124 -4.56 -18.90 3.48
N ASP A 125 -5.20 -18.71 2.33
CA ASP A 125 -6.08 -19.71 1.71
C ASP A 125 -5.65 -20.14 0.30
N GLY A 126 -4.42 -19.80 -0.11
CA GLY A 126 -3.87 -20.23 -1.39
C GLY A 126 -4.39 -19.46 -2.61
N ARG A 127 -5.22 -18.42 -2.44
CA ARG A 127 -5.84 -17.72 -3.58
C ARG A 127 -4.86 -16.91 -4.44
N VAL A 128 -3.77 -16.44 -3.85
CA VAL A 128 -2.70 -15.68 -4.51
C VAL A 128 -1.35 -16.27 -4.17
N HIS A 129 -1.07 -16.37 -2.87
CA HIS A 129 0.20 -16.87 -2.35
C HIS A 129 0.08 -18.35 -2.00
N PRO A 130 1.05 -19.19 -2.37
CA PRO A 130 1.08 -20.59 -1.93
C PRO A 130 1.31 -20.68 -0.42
N GLU A 131 1.12 -21.87 0.14
CA GLU A 131 1.46 -22.11 1.55
C GLU A 131 2.94 -21.76 1.83
N PRO A 132 3.23 -21.15 2.99
CA PRO A 132 4.57 -20.66 3.31
C PRO A 132 5.57 -21.81 3.43
N ASP A 133 6.81 -21.54 3.04
CA ASP A 133 7.91 -22.48 3.23
C ASP A 133 8.07 -22.82 4.73
N PRO A 134 8.12 -24.10 5.12
CA PRO A 134 8.20 -24.51 6.53
C PRO A 134 9.43 -23.98 7.28
N ILE A 135 10.49 -23.63 6.56
CA ILE A 135 11.79 -23.19 7.06
C ILE A 135 11.83 -21.66 7.11
N GLU A 136 11.53 -20.97 6.00
CA GLU A 136 11.66 -19.51 5.92
C GLU A 136 10.50 -18.77 6.60
N ARG A 137 9.31 -19.38 6.67
CA ARG A 137 8.09 -18.81 7.29
C ARG A 137 7.79 -17.36 6.88
N CYS A 138 8.11 -16.97 5.64
CA CYS A 138 7.72 -15.69 5.08
C CYS A 138 6.23 -15.71 4.67
N SER A 139 5.49 -14.65 4.99
CA SER A 139 4.12 -14.49 4.49
C SER A 139 4.15 -13.97 3.05
N GLY A 140 3.71 -14.78 2.09
CA GLY A 140 3.79 -14.44 0.65
C GLY A 140 5.23 -14.12 0.22
N TYR A 141 5.46 -12.94 -0.34
CA TYR A 141 6.81 -12.47 -0.64
C TYR A 141 7.63 -12.07 0.60
N GLY A 142 7.03 -12.02 1.79
CA GLY A 142 7.68 -11.68 3.05
C GLY A 142 7.81 -10.18 3.31
N LEU A 143 7.21 -9.34 2.46
CA LEU A 143 7.35 -7.90 2.53
C LEU A 143 6.07 -7.16 2.14
N GLU A 144 5.96 -5.91 2.60
CA GLU A 144 5.09 -4.88 2.04
C GLU A 144 5.92 -3.65 1.71
N LEU A 145 5.50 -2.90 0.68
CA LEU A 145 6.17 -1.67 0.27
C LEU A 145 5.56 -0.46 0.97
N THR A 146 6.43 0.45 1.37
CA THR A 146 6.03 1.78 1.86
C THR A 146 6.66 2.89 1.03
N PHE A 147 6.06 4.08 1.07
CA PHE A 147 6.60 5.26 0.41
C PHE A 147 6.30 6.51 1.24
N ARG A 148 7.26 7.43 1.34
CA ARG A 148 7.07 8.72 2.02
C ARG A 148 7.24 9.87 1.04
N LEU A 149 6.20 10.69 0.94
CA LEU A 149 6.19 11.87 0.08
C LEU A 149 6.05 13.14 0.90
N ALA A 150 7.12 13.93 0.98
CA ALA A 150 7.09 15.24 1.60
C ALA A 150 5.96 16.09 0.98
N SER A 151 5.12 16.67 1.83
CA SER A 151 3.97 17.45 1.40
C SER A 151 3.51 18.39 2.51
N GLU A 152 3.04 19.56 2.12
CA GLU A 152 2.28 20.47 2.98
C GLU A 152 0.76 20.34 2.75
N ALA A 153 0.36 19.72 1.63
CA ALA A 153 -1.04 19.57 1.24
C ALA A 153 -1.69 18.39 1.97
N ARG A 154 -2.92 18.61 2.46
CA ARG A 154 -3.76 17.64 3.17
C ARG A 154 -4.55 16.69 2.25
N GLU A 155 -4.26 16.69 0.96
CA GLU A 155 -4.72 15.68 0.01
C GLU A 155 -3.51 14.88 -0.53
N PRO A 156 -3.51 13.53 -0.42
CA PRO A 156 -2.42 12.71 -0.93
C PRO A 156 -2.51 12.59 -2.46
N PRO A 157 -1.43 12.84 -3.20
CA PRO A 157 -1.39 12.52 -4.63
C PRO A 157 -1.43 11.00 -4.84
N LEU A 158 -1.97 10.57 -5.98
CA LEU A 158 -2.20 9.15 -6.27
C LEU A 158 -1.06 8.45 -7.00
N TRP A 159 -0.12 9.21 -7.57
CA TRP A 159 0.99 8.63 -8.33
C TRP A 159 1.85 7.65 -7.51
N PRO A 160 2.07 7.82 -6.18
CA PRO A 160 2.82 6.83 -5.41
C PRO A 160 2.11 5.48 -5.36
N ALA A 161 0.78 5.45 -5.29
CA ALA A 161 0.04 4.19 -5.36
C ALA A 161 0.24 3.48 -6.71
N ALA A 162 0.26 4.24 -7.81
CA ALA A 162 0.56 3.68 -9.13
C ALA A 162 2.01 3.18 -9.25
N LEU A 163 2.98 3.85 -8.61
CA LEU A 163 4.36 3.37 -8.51
C LEU A 163 4.43 2.04 -7.75
N LEU A 164 3.81 1.97 -6.56
CA LEU A 164 3.81 0.75 -5.73
C LEU A 164 3.19 -0.44 -6.48
N GLN A 165 2.10 -0.23 -7.23
CA GLN A 165 1.51 -1.28 -8.08
C GLN A 165 2.48 -1.77 -9.17
N GLN A 166 3.25 -0.87 -9.79
CA GLN A 166 4.23 -1.26 -10.81
C GLN A 166 5.37 -2.07 -10.20
N LEU A 167 5.86 -1.69 -9.02
CA LEU A 167 6.88 -2.45 -8.29
C LEU A 167 6.35 -3.81 -7.86
N ALA A 168 5.11 -3.89 -7.36
CA ALA A 168 4.49 -5.15 -7.05
C ALA A 168 4.35 -6.06 -8.28
N ARG A 169 3.93 -5.52 -9.43
CA ARG A 169 3.90 -6.28 -10.69
C ARG A 169 5.26 -6.86 -11.06
N TYR A 170 6.34 -6.10 -10.87
CA TYR A 170 7.69 -6.60 -11.11
C TYR A 170 8.01 -7.81 -10.22
N ILE A 171 7.73 -7.73 -8.92
CA ILE A 171 7.95 -8.83 -7.97
C ILE A 171 7.11 -10.06 -8.37
N PHE A 172 5.83 -9.87 -8.68
CA PHE A 172 4.94 -10.95 -9.11
C PHE A 172 5.35 -11.60 -10.44
N THR A 173 5.88 -10.82 -11.38
CA THR A 173 6.27 -11.32 -12.70
C THR A 173 7.61 -12.04 -12.68
N THR A 174 8.55 -11.55 -11.87
CA THR A 174 9.95 -12.04 -11.89
C THR A 174 10.28 -12.97 -10.73
N GLY A 175 9.53 -12.92 -9.64
CA GLY A 175 9.86 -13.58 -8.37
C GLY A 175 11.00 -12.89 -7.59
N ASN A 176 11.60 -11.82 -8.13
CA ASN A 176 12.69 -11.10 -7.47
C ASN A 176 12.12 -10.17 -6.40
N LYS A 177 12.37 -10.52 -5.15
CA LYS A 177 12.03 -9.72 -3.97
C LYS A 177 13.04 -8.60 -3.79
N PHE A 178 12.61 -7.50 -3.19
CA PHE A 178 13.54 -6.48 -2.72
C PHE A 178 14.03 -6.78 -1.32
N CYS A 179 15.26 -6.34 -1.05
CA CYS A 179 15.90 -6.33 0.26
C CYS A 179 16.33 -4.90 0.60
N ALA A 180 16.44 -4.58 1.89
CA ALA A 180 17.05 -3.33 2.32
C ALA A 180 18.48 -3.23 1.77
N GLY A 181 18.81 -2.08 1.16
CA GLY A 181 20.06 -1.82 0.45
C GLY A 181 19.98 -2.02 -1.06
N ASP A 182 18.89 -2.57 -1.60
CA ASP A 182 18.71 -2.69 -3.04
C ASP A 182 18.55 -1.33 -3.74
N HIS A 183 18.99 -1.29 -4.98
CA HIS A 183 18.73 -0.19 -5.90
C HIS A 183 17.92 -0.70 -7.10
N VAL A 184 16.88 0.05 -7.48
CA VAL A 184 16.07 -0.26 -8.65
C VAL A 184 16.32 0.80 -9.70
N SER A 185 16.81 0.38 -10.88
CA SER A 185 16.93 1.27 -12.03
C SER A 185 15.56 1.50 -12.64
N TRP A 186 15.01 2.69 -12.46
CA TRP A 186 13.70 3.09 -12.94
C TRP A 186 13.86 3.96 -14.19
N HIS A 187 13.75 3.35 -15.37
CA HIS A 187 14.04 4.01 -16.65
C HIS A 187 12.98 5.04 -17.11
N ALA A 188 12.05 5.46 -16.23
CA ALA A 188 11.01 6.46 -16.48
C ALA A 188 10.93 7.46 -15.31
N ALA A 189 10.22 8.58 -15.46
CA ALA A 189 9.91 9.44 -14.31
C ALA A 189 8.81 8.78 -13.46
N LEU A 190 8.95 8.82 -12.13
CA LEU A 190 8.10 8.09 -11.19
C LEU A 190 6.64 8.57 -11.15
N ASP A 191 6.45 9.86 -11.39
CA ASP A 191 5.16 10.55 -11.42
C ASP A 191 4.68 10.84 -12.87
N GLY A 192 5.42 10.36 -13.88
CA GLY A 192 5.15 10.67 -15.29
C GLY A 192 5.52 12.10 -15.71
N SER A 193 6.24 12.86 -14.88
CA SER A 193 6.74 14.21 -15.21
C SER A 193 8.11 14.17 -15.91
N GLU A 194 8.76 15.34 -16.05
CA GLU A 194 10.16 15.47 -16.47
C GLU A 194 11.17 15.26 -15.31
N SER A 195 10.75 14.61 -14.22
CA SER A 195 11.60 14.39 -13.05
C SER A 195 12.89 13.64 -13.42
N ARG A 196 14.01 14.13 -12.86
CA ARG A 196 15.35 13.53 -13.00
C ARG A 196 15.55 12.31 -12.11
N VAL A 197 14.63 12.03 -11.19
CA VAL A 197 14.69 10.85 -10.34
C VAL A 197 14.37 9.62 -11.20
N ARG A 198 15.38 8.76 -11.39
CA ARG A 198 15.34 7.54 -12.21
C ARG A 198 15.81 6.30 -11.44
N HIS A 199 16.01 6.43 -10.13
CA HIS A 199 16.48 5.35 -9.30
C HIS A 199 15.66 5.33 -8.03
N LEU A 200 15.41 4.13 -7.54
CA LEU A 200 14.78 3.92 -6.25
C LEU A 200 15.78 3.21 -5.35
N LEU A 201 15.86 3.66 -4.11
CA LEU A 201 16.56 2.96 -3.05
C LEU A 201 15.52 2.28 -2.17
N VAL A 202 15.85 1.08 -1.71
CA VAL A 202 15.02 0.30 -0.80
C VAL A 202 15.70 0.25 0.56
N ALA A 203 14.97 0.56 1.62
CA ALA A 203 15.43 0.49 3.00
C ALA A 203 14.31 -0.02 3.90
N ASP A 204 14.63 -0.42 5.12
CA ASP A 204 13.60 -0.73 6.13
C ASP A 204 12.78 0.53 6.44
N ASP A 205 11.46 0.36 6.64
CA ASP A 205 10.62 1.47 7.09
C ASP A 205 11.03 1.90 8.51
N PRO A 206 11.28 3.21 8.76
CA PRO A 206 11.78 3.67 10.04
C PRO A 206 10.74 3.64 11.18
N GLN A 207 9.45 3.46 10.88
CA GLN A 207 8.37 3.45 11.87
C GLN A 207 7.62 2.12 11.95
N LEU A 208 7.49 1.41 10.82
CA LEU A 208 6.80 0.12 10.77
C LEU A 208 7.79 -1.03 10.98
N ALA A 209 7.79 -1.56 12.20
CA ALA A 209 8.52 -2.79 12.52
C ALA A 209 7.94 -4.00 11.80
N SER A 210 8.74 -5.05 11.64
CA SER A 210 8.28 -6.33 11.10
C SER A 210 7.10 -6.88 11.91
N ALA A 211 6.19 -7.54 11.21
CA ALA A 211 4.97 -8.07 11.78
C ALA A 211 4.91 -9.59 11.60
N ASP A 212 4.64 -10.30 12.68
CA ASP A 212 4.38 -11.74 12.66
C ASP A 212 2.88 -11.97 12.44
N THR A 213 2.54 -12.37 11.21
CA THR A 213 1.17 -12.73 10.85
C THR A 213 0.95 -14.24 11.07
N PRO A 214 -0.31 -14.71 11.13
CA PRO A 214 -0.60 -16.14 11.13
C PRO A 214 -0.07 -16.89 9.89
N HIS A 215 0.28 -16.17 8.83
CA HIS A 215 0.75 -16.73 7.55
C HIS A 215 2.27 -16.58 7.36
N GLY A 216 2.98 -16.05 8.36
CA GLY A 216 4.41 -15.81 8.32
C GLY A 216 4.80 -14.36 8.62
N THR A 217 6.10 -14.09 8.63
CA THR A 217 6.64 -12.77 8.94
C THR A 217 6.58 -11.86 7.71
N VAL A 218 6.33 -10.56 7.95
CA VAL A 218 6.29 -9.48 6.95
C VAL A 218 7.21 -8.35 7.39
N THR A 219 8.11 -7.91 6.51
CA THR A 219 8.92 -6.71 6.69
C THR A 219 8.36 -5.53 5.88
N PHE A 220 8.43 -4.31 6.40
CA PHE A 220 8.03 -3.12 5.65
C PHE A 220 9.26 -2.47 5.01
N LEU A 221 9.27 -2.40 3.68
CA LEU A 221 10.36 -1.83 2.91
C LEU A 221 9.96 -0.49 2.30
N GLN A 222 10.60 0.57 2.77
CA GLN A 222 10.42 1.91 2.23
C GLN A 222 11.18 2.07 0.92
N VAL A 223 10.43 2.47 -0.10
CA VAL A 223 10.95 2.91 -1.38
C VAL A 223 11.20 4.43 -1.30
N SER A 224 12.39 4.88 -1.64
CA SER A 224 12.77 6.30 -1.63
C SER A 224 13.48 6.71 -2.91
N VAL A 225 13.47 8.02 -3.16
CA VAL A 225 13.98 8.69 -4.37
C VAL A 225 15.22 9.52 -4.10
#